data_AF-A0A3M0XFQ7-F1
#
_entry.id   AF-A0A3M0XFQ7-F1
#
_cell.length_a   1.000
_cell.length_b   1.000
_cell.length_c   1.000
_cell.angle_alpha   90.00
_cell.angle_beta   90.00
_cell.angle_gamma   90.00
#
_symmetry.space_group_name_H-M   'P 1'
#
loop_
_entity.id
_entity.type
_entity.pdbx_description
1 polymer ?
#
loop_
_entity_poly.entity_id
_entity_poly.type
_entity_poly.pdbx_seq_one_letter_code
_entity_poly.pdbx_strand_id
1 'polypeptide(L)'
;MNEQDVVVLRGKLAMWRDLMREAAELEREIIEQASTMLAVGEKIEIEGARVEHYPGRGAYDYQALAMRLEPDEAIVAKYTKPVTDWRKVVQEVGVDDATKEQFYKPGKPYIRCKVE
;
A
#
# COMPACT_ATOMS: atom_id res chain seq x y z
N MET A 1 -33.97 -2.63 -28.24
CA MET A 1 -32.70 -1.95 -28.53
C MET A 1 -32.49 -2.07 -30.02
N ASN A 2 -32.56 -0.96 -30.76
CA ASN A 2 -32.46 -1.03 -32.22
C ASN A 2 -30.99 -1.18 -32.65
N GLU A 3 -30.72 -1.61 -33.89
CA GLU A 3 -29.35 -1.82 -34.38
C GLU A 3 -28.50 -0.54 -34.37
N GLN A 4 -29.11 0.63 -34.56
CA GLN A 4 -28.47 1.93 -34.52
C GLN A 4 -28.00 2.29 -33.10
N ASP A 5 -28.76 1.94 -32.06
CA ASP A 5 -28.37 2.09 -30.65
C ASP A 5 -27.12 1.26 -30.34
N VAL A 6 -27.06 0.03 -30.89
CA VAL A 6 -25.91 -0.87 -30.72
C VAL A 6 -24.65 -0.31 -31.39
N VAL A 7 -24.77 0.26 -32.59
CA VAL A 7 -23.65 0.88 -33.30
C VAL A 7 -23.13 2.11 -32.53
N VAL A 8 -24.03 2.98 -32.06
CA VAL A 8 -23.65 4.16 -31.27
C VAL A 8 -22.97 3.76 -29.96
N LEU A 9 -23.49 2.75 -29.26
CA LEU A 9 -22.91 2.27 -28.02
C LEU A 9 -21.50 1.70 -28.24
N ARG A 10 -21.29 0.90 -29.29
CA ARG A 10 -19.97 0.36 -29.66
C ARG A 10 -18.96 1.48 -29.92
N GLY A 11 -19.36 2.53 -30.65
CA GLY A 11 -18.50 3.69 -30.90
C GLY A 11 -18.10 4.41 -29.61
N LYS A 12 -19.05 4.65 -28.70
CA LYS A 12 -18.77 5.27 -27.41
C LYS A 12 -17.87 4.42 -26.52
N LEU A 13 -18.07 3.10 -26.49
CA LEU A 13 -17.21 2.18 -25.74
C LEU A 13 -15.78 2.12 -26.29
N ALA A 14 -15.63 2.17 -27.61
CA ALA A 14 -14.30 2.24 -28.24
C ALA A 14 -13.58 3.54 -27.86
N MET A 15 -14.27 4.69 -27.97
CA MET A 15 -13.72 5.99 -27.56
C MET A 15 -13.36 6.02 -26.07
N TRP A 16 -14.22 5.49 -25.20
CA TRP A 16 -13.95 5.40 -23.77
C TRP A 16 -12.72 4.54 -23.47
N ARG A 17 -12.57 3.39 -24.13
CA ARG A 17 -11.39 2.53 -23.99
C ARG A 17 -10.11 3.28 -24.36
N ASP A 18 -10.13 4.01 -25.47
CA ASP A 18 -8.96 4.72 -25.96
C ASP A 18 -8.57 5.87 -25.02
N LEU A 19 -9.56 6.64 -24.52
CA LEU A 19 -9.36 7.68 -23.50
C LEU A 19 -8.82 7.12 -22.18
N MET A 20 -9.31 5.95 -21.74
CA MET A 20 -8.79 5.29 -20.52
C MET A 20 -7.34 4.86 -20.67
N ARG A 21 -6.93 4.44 -21.89
CA ARG A 21 -5.52 4.11 -22.16
C ARG A 21 -4.63 5.36 -22.10
N GLU A 22 -5.05 6.44 -22.75
CA GLU A 22 -4.33 7.73 -22.72
C GLU A 22 -4.20 8.26 -21.29
N ALA A 23 -5.28 8.19 -20.50
CA ALA A 23 -5.24 8.60 -19.10
C ALA A 23 -4.25 7.76 -18.26
N ALA A 24 -4.17 6.44 -18.50
CA ALA A 24 -3.22 5.57 -17.80
C ALA A 24 -1.77 5.84 -18.21
N GLU A 25 -1.52 6.17 -19.47
CA GLU A 25 -0.18 6.57 -19.95
C GLU A 25 0.27 7.87 -19.29
N LEU A 26 -0.61 8.88 -19.25
CA LEU A 26 -0.36 10.15 -18.55
C LEU A 26 -0.14 9.95 -17.05
N GLU A 27 -0.97 9.14 -16.39
CA GLU A 27 -0.79 8.85 -14.95
C GLU A 27 0.57 8.20 -14.67
N ARG A 28 1.01 7.28 -15.54
CA ARG A 28 2.34 6.66 -15.42
C ARG A 28 3.46 7.68 -15.55
N GLU A 29 3.37 8.59 -16.52
CA GLU A 29 4.36 9.66 -16.71
C GLU A 29 4.43 10.59 -15.50
N ILE A 30 3.27 10.97 -14.94
CA ILE A 30 3.20 11.78 -13.71
C ILE A 30 3.87 11.06 -12.55
N ILE A 31 3.58 9.77 -12.35
CA ILE A 31 4.18 8.95 -11.29
C ILE A 31 5.70 8.87 -11.45
N GLU A 32 6.18 8.64 -12.67
CA GLU A 32 7.61 8.56 -12.97
C GLU A 32 8.32 9.88 -12.64
N GLN A 33 7.80 11.01 -13.15
CA GLN A 33 8.37 12.33 -12.87
C GLN A 33 8.32 12.66 -11.38
N ALA A 34 7.17 12.49 -10.74
CA ALA A 34 6.99 12.79 -9.32
C ALA A 34 7.91 11.94 -8.43
N SER A 35 8.17 10.68 -8.81
CA SER A 35 9.09 9.81 -8.06
C SER A 35 10.54 10.32 -8.05
N THR A 36 10.93 11.12 -9.03
CA THR A 36 12.27 11.73 -9.09
C THR A 36 12.34 13.10 -8.42
N MET A 37 11.21 13.82 -8.37
CA MET A 37 11.14 15.20 -7.88
C MET A 37 10.78 15.30 -6.40
N LEU A 38 9.96 14.38 -5.88
CA LEU A 38 9.44 14.42 -4.51
C LEU A 38 10.19 13.47 -3.59
N ALA A 39 10.65 13.98 -2.46
CA ALA A 39 11.10 13.13 -1.37
C ALA A 39 9.91 12.37 -0.76
N VAL A 40 10.20 11.24 -0.09
CA VAL A 40 9.17 10.46 0.59
C VAL A 40 8.51 11.29 1.68
N GLY A 41 7.18 11.34 1.69
CA GLY A 41 6.36 12.16 2.59
C GLY A 41 5.98 13.53 2.02
N GLU A 42 6.54 13.92 0.87
CA GLU A 42 6.19 15.19 0.23
C GLU A 42 4.94 15.09 -0.65
N LYS A 43 4.31 16.25 -0.85
CA LYS A 43 3.17 16.43 -1.73
C LYS A 43 3.30 17.72 -2.52
N ILE A 44 2.72 17.72 -3.71
CA ILE A 44 2.58 18.89 -4.57
C ILE A 44 1.14 18.97 -5.10
N GLU A 45 0.68 20.19 -5.31
CA GLU A 45 -0.64 20.48 -5.88
C GLU A 45 -0.47 21.48 -7.01
N ILE A 46 -1.03 21.15 -8.17
CA ILE A 46 -0.96 21.95 -9.39
C ILE A 46 -2.35 21.91 -10.03
N GLU A 47 -2.96 23.09 -10.24
CA GLU A 47 -4.22 23.24 -10.98
C GLU A 47 -5.37 22.30 -10.51
N GLY A 48 -5.47 22.06 -9.20
CA GLY A 48 -6.50 21.19 -8.61
C GLY A 48 -6.18 19.69 -8.67
N ALA A 49 -5.04 19.30 -9.22
CA ALA A 49 -4.50 17.95 -9.12
C ALA A 49 -3.45 17.87 -8.01
N ARG A 50 -3.49 16.79 -7.22
CA ARG A 50 -2.58 16.54 -6.09
C ARG A 50 -1.79 15.27 -6.30
N VAL A 51 -0.49 15.35 -6.11
CA VAL A 51 0.44 14.20 -6.14
C VAL A 51 1.16 14.11 -4.80
N GLU A 52 1.24 12.91 -4.23
CA GLU A 52 1.86 12.67 -2.92
C GLU A 52 2.70 11.39 -2.94
N HIS A 53 3.92 11.47 -2.39
CA HIS A 53 4.86 10.35 -2.30
C HIS A 53 4.73 9.66 -0.95
N TYR A 54 4.01 8.55 -0.92
CA TYR A 54 3.77 7.79 0.29
C TYR A 54 4.95 6.85 0.59
N PRO A 55 5.36 6.70 1.87
CA PRO A 55 6.38 5.71 2.27
C PRO A 55 5.92 4.26 2.14
N GLY A 56 4.65 4.02 1.81
CA GLY A 56 4.03 2.70 1.92
C GLY A 56 3.67 2.33 3.36
N ARG A 57 2.88 1.26 3.54
CA ARG A 57 2.62 0.69 4.86
C ARG A 57 3.65 -0.38 5.13
N GLY A 58 4.53 -0.14 6.10
CA GLY A 58 5.41 -1.19 6.61
C GLY A 58 4.69 -2.14 7.56
N ALA A 59 5.40 -3.18 7.97
CA ALA A 59 4.89 -4.19 8.88
C ALA A 59 6.01 -4.70 9.79
N TYR A 60 5.65 -5.03 11.03
CA TYR A 60 6.56 -5.68 11.96
C TYR A 60 6.55 -7.20 11.76
N ASP A 61 7.73 -7.80 11.74
CA ASP A 61 7.90 -9.26 11.73
C ASP A 61 7.83 -9.81 13.16
N TYR A 62 6.61 -9.91 13.69
CA TYR A 62 6.37 -10.36 15.07
C TYR A 62 6.81 -11.80 15.31
N GLN A 63 6.87 -12.63 14.28
CA GLN A 63 7.33 -14.02 14.42
C GLN A 63 8.83 -14.06 14.63
N ALA A 64 9.62 -13.37 13.80
CA ALA A 64 11.06 -13.28 13.98
C ALA A 64 11.44 -12.63 15.32
N LEU A 65 10.67 -11.61 15.75
CA LEU A 65 10.83 -10.99 17.05
C LEU A 65 10.54 -11.97 18.19
N ALA A 66 9.41 -12.68 18.15
CA ALA A 66 9.08 -13.70 19.15
C ALA A 66 10.15 -14.80 19.22
N MET A 67 10.65 -15.28 18.07
CA MET A 67 11.72 -16.29 18.04
C MET A 67 13.01 -15.81 18.72
N ARG A 68 13.36 -14.52 18.60
CA ARG A 68 14.53 -13.94 19.27
C ARG A 68 14.32 -13.79 20.78
N LEU A 69 13.09 -13.53 21.21
CA LEU A 69 12.74 -13.35 22.62
C LEU A 69 12.59 -14.67 23.37
N GLU A 70 12.53 -15.79 22.67
CA GLU A 70 12.40 -17.14 23.24
C GLU A 70 11.31 -17.22 24.33
N PRO A 71 10.05 -16.86 24.03
CA PRO A 71 8.98 -16.84 25.02
C PRO A 71 8.67 -18.23 25.55
N ASP A 72 8.26 -18.28 26.81
CA ASP A 72 7.78 -19.51 27.45
C ASP A 72 6.68 -20.18 26.62
N GLU A 73 6.74 -21.51 26.49
CA GLU A 73 5.78 -22.31 25.73
C GLU A 73 4.33 -22.09 26.20
N ALA A 74 4.12 -21.82 27.50
CA ALA A 74 2.81 -21.53 28.06
C ALA A 74 2.19 -20.23 27.48
N ILE A 75 3.03 -19.21 27.24
CA ILE A 75 2.60 -17.95 26.62
C ILE A 75 2.25 -18.20 25.16
N VAL A 76 3.09 -18.94 24.44
CA VAL A 76 2.85 -19.29 23.03
C VAL A 76 1.56 -20.09 22.89
N ALA A 77 1.34 -21.10 23.75
CA ALA A 77 0.14 -21.93 23.75
C ALA A 77 -1.14 -21.12 24.01
N LYS A 78 -1.12 -20.13 24.92
CA LYS A 78 -2.26 -19.23 25.20
C LYS A 78 -2.74 -18.49 23.95
N TYR A 79 -1.83 -18.15 23.04
CA TYR A 79 -2.10 -17.39 21.82
C TYR A 79 -2.04 -18.24 20.53
N THR A 80 -1.92 -19.56 20.68
CA THR A 80 -1.94 -20.51 19.57
C THR A 80 -3.33 -21.11 19.43
N LYS A 81 -4.00 -20.82 18.31
CA LYS A 81 -5.25 -21.48 17.90
C LYS A 81 -5.01 -22.27 16.61
N PRO A 82 -5.73 -22.14 15.46
CA PRO A 82 -5.26 -22.83 14.24
C PRO A 82 -3.96 -22.21 13.69
N VAL A 83 -3.66 -20.95 14.04
CA VAL A 83 -2.41 -20.24 13.78
C VAL A 83 -2.04 -19.42 15.03
N THR A 84 -0.76 -19.24 15.29
CA THR A 84 -0.25 -18.44 16.42
C THR A 84 -0.32 -16.94 16.12
N ASP A 85 -0.92 -16.18 17.04
CA ASP A 85 -0.91 -14.71 17.01
C ASP A 85 0.39 -14.18 17.63
N TRP A 86 1.45 -14.12 16.83
CA TRP A 86 2.77 -13.68 17.28
C TRP A 86 2.80 -12.24 17.81
N ARG A 87 1.88 -11.38 17.36
CA ARG A 87 1.79 -10.01 17.89
C ARG A 87 1.39 -10.03 19.35
N LYS A 88 0.40 -10.86 19.72
CA LYS A 88 -0.02 -11.01 21.12
C LYS A 88 1.03 -11.68 21.99
N VAL A 89 1.75 -12.66 21.45
CA VAL A 89 2.90 -13.27 22.14
C VAL A 89 3.93 -12.21 22.51
N VAL A 90 4.36 -11.39 21.55
CA VAL A 90 5.33 -10.30 21.81
C VAL A 90 4.77 -9.24 22.78
N GLN A 91 3.46 -8.94 22.70
CA GLN A 91 2.83 -8.00 23.63
C GLN A 91 2.81 -8.52 25.08
N GLU A 92 2.57 -9.83 25.27
CA GLU A 92 2.56 -10.45 26.60
C GLU A 92 3.97 -10.51 27.21
N VAL A 93 4.99 -10.78 26.38
CA VAL A 93 6.40 -10.81 26.80
C VAL A 93 6.88 -9.41 27.22
N GLY A 94 6.26 -8.35 26.72
CA GLY A 94 6.55 -6.98 27.13
C GLY A 94 7.89 -6.47 26.62
N VAL A 95 8.07 -6.47 25.29
CA VAL A 95 9.29 -5.94 24.66
C VAL A 95 9.24 -4.42 24.54
N ASP A 96 10.40 -3.76 24.66
CA ASP A 96 10.54 -2.33 24.44
C ASP A 96 10.43 -1.96 22.94
N ASP A 97 10.04 -0.72 22.67
CA ASP A 97 9.84 -0.23 21.30
C ASP A 97 11.14 -0.19 20.48
N ALA A 98 12.31 0.01 21.12
CA ALA A 98 13.58 0.06 20.40
C ALA A 98 13.99 -1.31 19.86
N THR A 99 13.76 -2.38 20.62
CA THR A 99 13.94 -3.76 20.16
C THR A 99 12.93 -4.11 19.07
N LYS A 100 11.67 -3.70 19.23
CA LYS A 100 10.60 -3.95 18.25
C LYS A 100 10.89 -3.27 16.90
N GLU A 101 11.43 -2.07 16.91
CA GLU A 101 11.73 -1.30 15.69
C GLU A 101 12.77 -1.99 14.79
N GLN A 102 13.67 -2.80 15.36
CA GLN A 102 14.64 -3.59 14.58
C GLN A 102 13.97 -4.64 13.67
N PHE A 103 12.72 -4.99 13.95
CA PHE A 103 11.93 -5.95 13.18
C PHE A 103 10.88 -5.28 12.29
N TYR A 104 10.89 -3.94 12.22
CA TYR A 104 10.07 -3.21 11.28
C TYR A 104 10.64 -3.34 9.87
N LYS A 105 9.80 -3.81 8.95
CA LYS A 105 10.08 -3.81 7.51
C LYS A 105 9.34 -2.63 6.89
N PRO A 106 10.05 -1.58 6.42
CA PRO A 106 9.42 -0.48 5.73
C PRO A 106 8.60 -0.96 4.53
N GLY A 107 7.49 -0.27 4.26
CA GLY A 107 6.68 -0.53 3.07
C GLY A 107 7.43 -0.12 1.80
N LYS A 108 6.91 -0.54 0.64
CA LYS A 108 7.38 -0.01 -0.64
C LYS A 108 6.77 1.38 -0.86
N PRO A 109 7.57 2.44 -1.05
CA PRO A 109 7.04 3.75 -1.38
C PRO A 109 6.27 3.73 -2.69
N TYR A 110 5.29 4.62 -2.82
CA TYR A 110 4.51 4.78 -4.04
C TYR A 110 3.97 6.21 -4.18
N ILE A 111 3.76 6.63 -5.42
CA ILE A 111 3.12 7.90 -5.74
C ILE A 111 1.62 7.68 -5.88
N ARG A 112 0.83 8.60 -5.34
CA ARG A 112 -0.61 8.64 -5.56
C ARG A 112 -1.01 9.97 -6.19
N CYS A 113 -1.76 9.89 -7.28
CA CYS A 113 -2.38 11.02 -7.96
C CYS A 113 -3.85 11.12 -7.53
N LYS A 114 -4.35 12.34 -7.33
CA LYS A 114 -5.77 12.64 -7.11
C LYS A 114 -6.15 13.89 -7.86
N VAL A 115 -7.32 13.88 -8.47
CA VAL A 115 -7.99 15.09 -8.98
C VAL A 115 -9.10 15.39 -7.98
N GLU A 116 -9.13 16.62 -7.46
CA GLU A 116 -10.20 17.10 -6.57
C GLU A 116 -11.33 17.79 -7.36
#